data_AF-A0A533X0B8-F1
#
_entry.id   AF-A0A533X0B8-F1
#
_cell.length_a   1.000
_cell.length_b   1.000
_cell.length_c   1.000
_cell.angle_alpha   90.00
_cell.angle_beta   90.00
_cell.angle_gamma   90.00
#
_symmetry.space_group_name_H-M   'P 1'
#
loop_
_entity.id
_entity.type
_entity.pdbx_description
1 polymer ?
#
loop_
_entity_poly.entity_id
_entity_poly.type
_entity_poly.pdbx_seq_one_letter_code
_entity_poly.pdbx_strand_id
1 'polypeptide(L)'
;MVSGLLEGGAALSIHYRGGVSRGTNLLWEINGTEGDLQLTAAGGHAQIFEMTVLGGKGAQSSLKVMPVPEKYRWSPLQGPSTNVAQAYARFARDYREGTHLCPTFDDAVTRHRMLDAIETAAATGQHQKLG
;
A
#
# COMPACT_ATOMS: atom_id res chain seq x y z
N MET A 1 -12.11 -8.55 -8.44
CA MET A 1 -10.69 -8.94 -8.45
C MET A 1 -10.02 -8.21 -9.60
N VAL A 2 -8.79 -7.75 -9.43
CA VAL A 2 -7.98 -7.14 -10.48
C VAL A 2 -6.67 -7.92 -10.56
N SER A 3 -6.22 -8.25 -11.75
CA SER A 3 -4.93 -8.93 -11.94
C SER A 3 -4.24 -8.41 -13.20
N GLY A 4 -2.92 -8.40 -13.20
CA GLY A 4 -2.14 -7.94 -14.35
C GLY A 4 -0.64 -8.00 -14.11
N LEU A 5 0.11 -7.33 -14.99
CA LEU A 5 1.55 -7.19 -14.89
C LEU A 5 1.89 -5.71 -14.64
N LEU A 6 2.82 -5.47 -13.72
CA LEU A 6 3.50 -4.18 -13.59
C LEU A 6 4.46 -3.99 -14.77
N GLU A 7 4.97 -2.76 -14.96
CA GLU A 7 5.89 -2.42 -16.05
C GLU A 7 7.11 -3.35 -16.11
N GLY A 8 7.66 -3.74 -14.95
CA GLY A 8 8.78 -4.68 -14.83
C GLY A 8 8.42 -6.17 -15.03
N GLY A 9 7.18 -6.49 -15.42
CA GLY A 9 6.70 -7.87 -15.62
C GLY A 9 6.31 -8.60 -14.33
N ALA A 10 6.40 -7.95 -13.16
CA ALA A 10 5.94 -8.52 -11.90
C ALA A 10 4.41 -8.70 -11.93
N ALA A 11 3.94 -9.89 -11.55
CA ALA A 11 2.52 -10.18 -11.46
C ALA A 11 1.90 -9.48 -10.24
N LEU A 12 0.71 -8.90 -10.44
CA LEU A 12 -0.10 -8.28 -9.40
C LEU A 12 -1.48 -8.93 -9.38
N SER A 13 -1.99 -9.20 -8.18
CA SER A 13 -3.37 -9.61 -7.94
C SER A 13 -3.95 -8.86 -6.75
N ILE A 14 -5.14 -8.30 -6.92
CA ILE A 14 -5.84 -7.51 -5.90
C ILE A 14 -7.26 -8.05 -5.76
N HIS A 15 -7.60 -8.46 -4.54
CA HIS A 15 -8.98 -8.66 -4.12
C HIS A 15 -9.39 -7.50 -3.22
N TYR A 16 -10.37 -6.71 -3.66
CA TYR A 16 -10.93 -5.63 -2.86
C TYR A 16 -12.42 -5.88 -2.62
N ARG A 17 -12.86 -5.66 -1.38
CA ARG A 17 -14.26 -5.75 -0.97
C ARG A 17 -14.54 -4.77 0.17
N GLY A 18 -15.78 -4.32 0.27
CA GLY A 18 -16.25 -3.56 1.42
C GLY A 18 -16.51 -4.45 2.65
N GLY A 19 -16.67 -3.82 3.81
CA GLY A 19 -17.00 -4.48 5.07
C GLY A 19 -15.80 -5.06 5.82
N VAL A 20 -16.09 -5.84 6.86
CA VAL A 20 -15.08 -6.51 7.72
C VAL A 20 -15.25 -8.02 7.61
N SER A 21 -14.13 -8.72 7.54
CA SER A 21 -14.05 -10.17 7.52
C SER A 21 -13.88 -10.76 8.91
N ARG A 22 -14.46 -11.94 9.15
CA ARG A 22 -14.07 -12.81 10.27
C ARG A 22 -12.71 -13.49 10.04
N GLY A 23 -12.25 -13.56 8.79
CA GLY A 23 -10.94 -14.07 8.41
C GLY A 23 -10.00 -12.92 8.01
N THR A 24 -9.40 -13.00 6.83
CA THR A 24 -8.46 -12.00 6.33
C THR A 24 -9.13 -10.65 6.05
N ASN A 25 -8.57 -9.58 6.63
CA ASN A 25 -8.90 -8.19 6.34
C ASN A 25 -7.83 -7.58 5.40
N LEU A 26 -6.88 -6.77 5.90
CA LEU A 26 -5.75 -6.36 5.07
C LEU A 26 -4.69 -7.47 5.04
N LEU A 27 -4.34 -7.89 3.83
CA LEU A 27 -3.17 -8.71 3.54
C LEU A 27 -2.56 -8.18 2.24
N TRP A 28 -1.32 -7.75 2.30
CA TRP A 28 -0.53 -7.37 1.13
C TRP A 28 0.81 -8.08 1.18
N GLU A 29 1.06 -8.92 0.18
CA GLU A 29 2.28 -9.72 0.05
C GLU A 29 3.13 -9.20 -1.10
N ILE A 30 4.43 -9.15 -0.87
CA ILE A 30 5.44 -8.77 -1.85
C ILE A 30 6.50 -9.86 -1.83
N ASN A 31 6.57 -10.65 -2.90
CA ASN A 31 7.51 -11.76 -3.02
C ASN A 31 8.68 -11.36 -3.91
N GLY A 32 9.88 -11.40 -3.36
CA GLY A 32 11.13 -11.08 -4.05
C GLY A 32 12.05 -12.28 -4.14
N THR A 33 13.08 -12.16 -4.97
CA THR A 33 14.10 -13.21 -5.14
C THR A 33 14.95 -13.44 -3.89
N GLU A 34 15.07 -12.43 -3.02
CA GLU A 34 15.86 -12.52 -1.77
C GLU A 34 15.00 -12.73 -0.52
N GLY A 35 13.68 -12.63 -0.63
CA GLY A 35 12.80 -12.67 0.51
C GLY A 35 11.44 -12.04 0.26
N ASP A 36 10.62 -12.08 1.30
CA ASP A 36 9.21 -11.75 1.25
C ASP A 36 8.87 -10.69 2.29
N LEU A 37 7.91 -9.83 1.95
CA LEU A 37 7.28 -8.91 2.89
C LEU A 37 5.77 -9.18 2.92
N GLN A 38 5.20 -9.06 4.11
CA GLN A 38 3.76 -9.13 4.32
C GLN A 38 3.31 -7.98 5.21
N LEU A 39 2.29 -7.26 4.77
CA LEU A 39 1.62 -6.23 5.55
C LEU A 39 0.23 -6.73 5.94
N THR A 40 -0.09 -6.61 7.23
CA THR A 40 -1.39 -7.00 7.78
C THR A 40 -1.97 -5.89 8.65
N ALA A 41 -3.30 -5.82 8.68
CA ALA A 41 -4.03 -4.92 9.59
C ALA A 41 -5.47 -5.42 9.79
N ALA A 42 -6.13 -4.90 10.84
CA ALA A 42 -7.52 -5.19 11.14
C ALA A 42 -8.50 -4.71 10.05
N GLY A 43 -8.07 -3.82 9.14
CA GLY A 43 -8.85 -3.38 7.98
C GLY A 43 -7.98 -2.73 6.90
N GLY A 44 -8.52 -2.58 5.69
CA GLY A 44 -7.81 -2.03 4.53
C GLY A 44 -7.62 -0.50 4.54
N HIS A 45 -8.20 0.18 5.52
CA HIS A 45 -8.10 1.63 5.68
C HIS A 45 -6.78 1.99 6.38
N ALA A 46 -5.68 2.03 5.61
CA ALA A 46 -4.34 2.34 6.13
C ALA A 46 -4.26 3.71 6.83
N GLN A 47 -5.17 4.63 6.55
CA GLN A 47 -5.25 5.92 7.27
C GLN A 47 -5.78 5.79 8.71
N ILE A 48 -6.43 4.68 9.07
CA ILE A 48 -7.04 4.42 10.38
C ILE A 48 -6.32 3.29 11.13
N PHE A 49 -6.04 2.18 10.46
CA PHE A 49 -5.53 0.98 11.11
C PHE A 49 -4.00 0.98 11.22
N GLU A 50 -3.50 0.56 12.38
CA GLU A 50 -2.08 0.26 12.54
C GLU A 50 -1.72 -0.96 11.69
N MET A 51 -0.62 -0.85 10.96
CA MET A 51 -0.13 -1.90 10.07
C MET A 51 1.02 -2.65 10.72
N THR A 52 0.97 -3.98 10.68
CA THR A 52 2.08 -4.85 11.07
C THR A 52 2.84 -5.27 9.82
N VAL A 53 4.14 -5.03 9.82
CA VAL A 53 5.05 -5.52 8.77
C VAL A 53 5.68 -6.81 9.25
N LEU A 54 5.64 -7.85 8.42
CA LEU A 54 6.41 -9.07 8.58
C LEU A 54 7.36 -9.23 7.40
N GLY A 55 8.51 -9.84 7.65
CA GLY A 55 9.46 -10.15 6.59
C GLY A 55 10.27 -11.41 6.88
N GLY A 56 10.77 -12.01 5.80
CA GLY A 56 11.69 -13.14 5.80
C GLY A 56 12.70 -12.98 4.68
N LYS A 57 13.96 -13.35 4.92
CA LYS A 57 15.07 -13.22 3.96
C LYS A 57 15.88 -14.52 3.87
N GLY A 58 16.34 -14.84 2.65
CA GLY A 58 17.28 -15.95 2.40
C GLY A 58 16.72 -17.29 2.88
N ALA A 59 17.49 -18.01 3.70
CA ALA A 59 17.13 -19.34 4.19
C ALA A 59 16.13 -19.36 5.35
N GLN A 60 15.54 -18.21 5.72
CA GLN A 60 14.53 -18.15 6.78
C GLN A 60 13.26 -18.90 6.35
N SER A 61 12.74 -19.76 7.21
CA SER A 61 11.57 -20.60 6.93
C SER A 61 10.22 -19.95 7.30
N SER A 62 10.23 -18.75 7.87
CA SER A 62 9.01 -18.05 8.27
C SER A 62 9.20 -16.53 8.29
N LEU A 63 8.08 -15.82 8.12
CA LEU A 63 8.01 -14.38 8.29
C LEU A 63 8.05 -14.02 9.78
N LYS A 64 8.75 -12.95 10.12
CA LYS A 64 8.82 -12.40 11.47
C LYS A 64 8.43 -10.93 11.47
N VAL A 65 7.83 -10.48 12.57
CA VAL A 65 7.50 -9.07 12.75
C VAL A 65 8.76 -8.22 12.61
N MET A 66 8.68 -7.22 11.74
CA MET A 66 9.71 -6.21 11.54
C MET A 66 9.26 -4.93 12.26
N PRO A 67 9.87 -4.57 13.39
CA PRO A 67 9.51 -3.33 14.07
C PRO A 67 9.81 -2.14 13.16
N VAL A 68 8.87 -1.21 13.04
CA VAL A 68 9.06 0.02 12.27
C VAL A 68 10.02 0.94 13.02
N PRO A 69 11.21 1.27 12.47
CA PRO A 69 12.14 2.17 13.12
C PRO A 69 11.55 3.55 13.44
N GLU A 70 11.96 4.15 14.55
CA GLU A 70 11.47 5.47 15.01
C GLU A 70 11.71 6.60 13.99
N LYS A 71 12.75 6.48 13.16
CA LYS A 71 13.00 7.42 12.04
C LYS A 71 11.86 7.49 11.00
N TYR A 72 10.94 6.53 11.03
CA TYR A 72 9.72 6.52 10.21
C TYR A 72 8.46 6.94 10.99
N ARG A 73 8.65 7.58 12.16
CA ARG A 73 7.61 8.25 12.94
C ARG A 73 7.84 9.76 12.89
N TRP A 74 6.97 10.48 12.16
CA TRP A 74 7.09 11.94 11.96
C TRP A 74 6.07 12.76 12.76
N SER A 75 5.21 12.10 13.52
CA SER A 75 4.20 12.74 14.36
C SER A 75 4.16 12.08 15.74
N PRO A 76 3.98 12.86 16.82
CA PRO A 76 3.83 12.30 18.17
C PRO A 76 2.43 11.71 18.41
N LEU A 77 1.45 12.01 17.55
CA LEU A 77 0.07 11.52 17.71
C LEU A 77 0.01 10.00 17.59
N GLN A 78 -0.78 9.39 18.48
CA GLN A 78 -0.98 7.95 18.57
C GLN A 78 -2.45 7.58 18.36
N GLY A 79 -2.70 6.33 17.99
CA GLY A 79 -4.03 5.79 17.77
C GLY A 79 -4.54 5.97 16.32
N PRO A 80 -5.86 5.99 16.09
CA PRO A 80 -6.44 5.99 14.74
C PRO A 80 -6.03 7.15 13.84
N SER A 81 -5.53 8.25 14.41
CA SER A 81 -5.07 9.43 13.68
C SER A 81 -3.59 9.39 13.29
N THR A 82 -2.81 8.41 13.76
CA THR A 82 -1.35 8.35 13.58
C THR A 82 -0.98 8.52 12.11
N ASN A 83 -1.52 7.70 11.21
CA ASN A 83 -1.12 7.67 9.80
C ASN A 83 -1.53 8.95 9.05
N VAL A 84 -2.67 9.54 9.39
CA VAL A 84 -3.08 10.86 8.87
C VAL A 84 -2.11 11.93 9.36
N ALA A 85 -1.78 11.95 10.65
CA ALA A 85 -0.85 12.93 11.22
C ALA A 85 0.56 12.82 10.61
N GLN A 86 1.02 11.59 10.35
CA GLN A 86 2.27 11.32 9.64
C GLN A 86 2.26 11.91 8.22
N ALA A 87 1.15 11.77 7.49
CA ALA A 87 1.00 12.35 6.15
C ALA A 87 1.03 13.89 6.18
N TYR A 88 0.34 14.52 7.14
CA TYR A 88 0.38 15.98 7.32
C TYR A 88 1.76 16.50 7.74
N ALA A 89 2.51 15.75 8.56
CA ALA A 89 3.86 16.12 8.94
C ALA A 89 4.79 16.14 7.71
N ARG A 90 4.68 15.15 6.81
CA ARG A 90 5.41 15.14 5.53
C ARG A 90 4.98 16.27 4.62
N PHE A 91 3.68 16.54 4.51
CA PHE A 91 3.18 17.64 3.68
C PHE A 91 3.72 19.00 4.15
N ALA A 92 3.69 19.25 5.46
CA ALA A 92 4.25 20.46 6.05
C ALA A 92 5.76 20.58 5.80
N ARG A 93 6.47 19.44 5.78
CA ARG A 93 7.90 19.39 5.47
C ARG A 93 8.18 19.73 4.01
N ASP A 94 7.43 19.15 3.08
CA ASP A 94 7.53 19.46 1.65
C ASP A 94 7.36 20.97 1.41
N TYR A 95 6.38 21.59 2.06
CA TYR A 95 6.16 23.04 1.98
C TYR A 95 7.30 23.88 2.56
N ARG A 96 7.83 23.51 3.74
CA ARG A 96 8.82 24.32 4.47
C ARG A 96 10.24 24.13 3.98
N GLU A 97 10.59 22.91 3.57
CA GLU A 97 11.96 22.50 3.24
C GLU A 97 12.14 22.26 1.74
N GLY A 98 11.08 22.32 0.94
CA GLY A 98 11.14 22.01 -0.50
C GLY A 98 11.38 20.53 -0.78
N THR A 99 11.01 19.64 0.14
CA THR A 99 11.07 18.19 -0.07
C THR A 99 9.89 17.70 -0.95
N HIS A 100 9.96 16.44 -1.39
CA HIS A 100 8.93 15.80 -2.20
C HIS A 100 8.58 14.40 -1.65
N LEU A 101 8.10 14.36 -0.40
CA LEU A 101 7.80 13.13 0.34
C LEU A 101 6.34 12.69 0.24
N CYS A 102 5.45 13.61 -0.14
CA CYS A 102 4.03 13.36 -0.33
C CYS A 102 3.69 13.07 -1.80
N PRO A 103 2.62 12.27 -2.05
CA PRO A 103 2.04 12.15 -3.37
C PRO A 103 1.60 13.51 -3.93
N THR A 104 1.70 13.64 -5.25
CA THR A 104 1.36 14.82 -6.03
C THR A 104 0.02 14.65 -6.76
N PHE A 105 -0.40 15.69 -7.49
CA PHE A 105 -1.55 15.57 -8.39
C PHE A 105 -1.31 14.59 -9.54
N ASP A 106 -0.07 14.43 -10.01
CA ASP A 106 0.25 13.46 -11.06
C ASP A 106 0.06 12.02 -10.59
N ASP A 107 0.38 11.74 -9.32
CA ASP A 107 0.07 10.45 -8.69
C ASP A 107 -1.44 10.21 -8.61
N ALA A 108 -2.21 11.26 -8.31
CA ALA A 108 -3.67 11.18 -8.27
C ALA A 108 -4.24 10.89 -9.67
N VAL A 109 -3.79 11.58 -10.71
CA VAL A 109 -4.19 11.32 -12.11
C VAL A 109 -3.87 9.88 -12.50
N THR A 110 -2.67 9.41 -12.19
CA THR A 110 -2.25 8.02 -12.44
C THR A 110 -3.20 7.02 -11.77
N ARG A 111 -3.56 7.25 -10.50
CA ARG A 111 -4.49 6.38 -9.78
C ARG A 111 -5.90 6.39 -10.39
N HIS A 112 -6.41 7.54 -10.83
CA HIS A 112 -7.74 7.63 -11.44
C HIS A 112 -7.80 6.96 -12.81
N ARG A 113 -6.77 7.09 -13.65
CA ARG A 113 -6.65 6.34 -14.91
C ARG A 113 -6.65 4.83 -14.68
N MET A 114 -5.98 4.36 -13.62
CA MET A 114 -6.00 2.96 -13.24
C MET A 114 -7.41 2.47 -12.87
N LEU A 115 -8.19 3.27 -12.13
CA LEU A 115 -9.56 2.93 -11.77
C LEU A 115 -10.47 2.86 -13.00
N ASP A 116 -10.38 3.86 -13.89
CA ASP A 116 -11.12 3.90 -15.16
C ASP A 116 -10.82 2.67 -16.05
N ALA A 117 -9.55 2.26 -16.12
CA ALA A 117 -9.15 1.04 -16.83
C ALA A 117 -9.71 -0.23 -16.19
N ILE A 118 -9.79 -0.31 -14.85
CA ILE A 118 -10.42 -1.44 -14.16
C ILE A 118 -11.92 -1.52 -14.49
N GLU A 119 -12.61 -0.37 -14.48
CA GLU A 119 -14.03 -0.28 -14.82
C GLU A 119 -14.28 -0.68 -16.28
N THR A 120 -13.45 -0.19 -17.21
CA THR A 120 -13.50 -0.55 -18.62
C THR A 120 -13.23 -2.04 -18.84
N ALA A 121 -12.23 -2.62 -18.16
CA ALA A 121 -11.96 -4.06 -18.23
C ALA A 121 -13.15 -4.89 -17.75
N ALA A 122 -13.79 -4.47 -16.65
CA ALA A 122 -14.95 -5.14 -16.09
C ALA A 122 -16.17 -5.08 -17.03
N ALA A 123 -16.40 -3.95 -17.69
CA ALA A 123 -17.50 -3.77 -18.63
C ALA A 123 -17.32 -4.53 -19.95
N THR A 124 -16.09 -4.61 -20.45
CA THR A 124 -15.79 -5.15 -21.79
C THR A 124 -15.27 -6.59 -21.77
N GLY A 125 -14.76 -7.06 -20.64
CA GLY A 125 -14.00 -8.30 -20.54
C GLY A 125 -12.63 -8.25 -21.23
N GLN A 126 -12.16 -7.07 -21.66
CA GLN A 126 -10.89 -6.91 -22.36
C GLN A 126 -9.81 -6.35 -21.43
N HIS A 127 -8.59 -6.86 -21.58
CA HIS A 127 -7.43 -6.34 -20.87
C HIS A 127 -7.16 -4.88 -21.25
N GLN A 128 -6.92 -4.03 -20.25
CA GLN A 128 -6.53 -2.64 -20.45
C GLN A 128 -5.03 -2.48 -20.22
N LYS A 129 -4.41 -1.62 -21.03
CA LYS A 129 -3.01 -1.21 -20.86
C LYS A 129 -2.98 0.22 -20.32
N LEU A 130 -2.30 0.40 -19.20
CA LEU A 130 -1.98 1.72 -18.66
C LEU A 130 -0.66 2.18 -19.29
N GLY A 131 -0.65 3.44 -19.73
CA GLY A 131 0.54 4.12 -20.27
C GLY A 131 1.20 5.00 -19.22
#